data_AF-A0A7J4R1M0-F1
#
_entry.id   AF-A0A7J4R1M0-F1
#
_cell.length_a   1.000
_cell.length_b   1.000
_cell.length_c   1.000
_cell.angle_alpha   90.00
_cell.angle_beta   90.00
_cell.angle_gamma   90.00
#
_symmetry.space_group_name_H-M   'P 1'
#
loop_
_entity.id
_entity.type
_entity.pdbx_description
1 polymer ?
#
loop_
_entity_poly.entity_id
_entity_poly.type
_entity_poly.pdbx_seq_one_letter_code
_entity_poly.pdbx_strand_id
1 'polypeptide(L)'
;ILLTGYQARNTGGRRLLEERRVPIFGKLASIELDVDQYSFSTHAGHQEIVQFAEECQAEDVVIYHSDPNMARPPLVDALEGNGHRVHTPENGIPGILD
;
A
#
# COMPACT_ATOMS: atom_id res chain seq x y z
N ILE A 1 -4.85 -5.45 -21.75
CA ILE A 1 -4.79 -4.27 -20.85
C ILE A 1 -3.66 -4.51 -19.88
N LEU A 2 -2.69 -3.60 -19.83
CA LEU A 2 -1.55 -3.72 -18.93
C LEU A 2 -1.69 -2.67 -17.83
N LEU A 3 -1.80 -3.13 -16.59
CA LEU A 3 -1.87 -2.27 -15.41
C LEU A 3 -0.49 -2.18 -14.78
N THR A 4 0.02 -0.96 -14.58
CA THR A 4 1.40 -0.74 -14.13
C THR A 4 1.51 -0.32 -12.65
N GLY A 5 0.39 0.05 -12.05
CA GLY A 5 0.29 0.51 -10.66
C GLY A 5 -0.61 -0.38 -9.80
N TYR A 6 -0.58 -0.14 -8.49
CA TYR A 6 -1.50 -0.79 -7.55
C TYR A 6 -2.95 -0.37 -7.81
N GLN A 7 -3.88 -1.32 -7.76
CA GLN A 7 -5.31 -1.07 -7.94
C GLN A 7 -6.01 -1.08 -6.58
N ALA A 8 -6.41 0.10 -6.10
CA ALA A 8 -7.07 0.23 -4.79
C ALA A 8 -8.42 -0.49 -4.75
N ARG A 9 -8.83 -0.94 -3.56
CA ARG A 9 -10.15 -1.56 -3.35
C ARG A 9 -11.27 -0.60 -3.77
N ASN A 10 -12.38 -1.16 -4.25
CA ASN A 10 -13.55 -0.40 -4.71
C ASN A 10 -13.29 0.53 -5.92
N THR A 11 -12.21 0.30 -6.69
CA THR A 11 -11.93 1.04 -7.93
C THR A 11 -12.26 0.20 -9.17
N GLY A 12 -12.45 0.89 -10.30
CA GLY A 12 -12.66 0.21 -11.59
C GLY A 12 -11.50 -0.69 -12.00
N GLY A 13 -10.25 -0.33 -11.67
CA GLY A 13 -9.09 -1.17 -11.98
C GLY A 13 -9.01 -2.45 -11.16
N ARG A 14 -9.42 -2.40 -9.87
CA ARG A 14 -9.53 -3.61 -9.03
C ARG A 14 -10.62 -4.54 -9.56
N ARG A 15 -11.78 -3.98 -9.94
CA ARG A 15 -12.86 -4.76 -10.56
C ARG A 15 -12.50 -5.30 -11.94
N LEU A 16 -11.69 -4.58 -12.72
CA LEU A 16 -11.18 -5.10 -13.98
C LEU A 16 -10.35 -6.38 -13.76
N LEU A 17 -9.48 -6.38 -12.74
CA LEU A 17 -8.65 -7.54 -12.41
C LEU A 17 -9.48 -8.73 -11.91
N GLU A 18 -10.45 -8.47 -11.04
CA GLU A 18 -11.21 -9.53 -10.35
C GLU A 18 -12.40 -10.05 -11.17
N GLU A 19 -13.12 -9.14 -11.84
CA GLU A 19 -14.40 -9.44 -12.49
C GLU A 19 -14.34 -9.31 -14.02
N ARG A 20 -13.23 -8.81 -14.60
CA ARG A 20 -13.16 -8.42 -16.02
C ARG A 20 -14.26 -7.43 -16.42
N ARG A 21 -14.66 -6.55 -15.49
CA ARG A 21 -15.73 -5.56 -15.68
C ARG A 21 -15.35 -4.19 -15.13
N VAL A 22 -15.76 -3.13 -15.84
CA VAL A 22 -15.46 -1.74 -15.46
C VAL A 22 -16.69 -0.86 -15.67
N PRO A 23 -17.03 0.03 -14.73
CA PRO A 23 -18.03 1.06 -14.97
C PRO A 23 -17.51 2.09 -15.99
N ILE A 24 -18.15 2.16 -17.15
CA ILE A 24 -17.86 3.12 -18.21
C ILE A 24 -19.15 3.90 -18.49
N PHE A 25 -19.14 5.20 -18.23
CA PHE A 25 -20.31 6.09 -18.37
C PHE A 25 -21.58 5.57 -17.68
N GLY A 26 -21.44 5.07 -16.44
CA GLY A 26 -22.56 4.54 -15.65
C GLY A 26 -23.07 3.17 -16.07
N LYS A 27 -22.49 2.54 -17.10
CA LYS A 27 -22.79 1.17 -17.52
C LYS A 27 -21.65 0.23 -17.11
N LEU A 28 -22.00 -0.93 -16.60
CA LEU A 28 -21.01 -1.96 -16.30
C LEU A 28 -20.64 -2.69 -17.60
N ALA A 29 -19.47 -2.37 -18.16
CA ALA A 29 -18.96 -2.97 -19.38
C ALA A 29 -18.15 -4.24 -19.07
N SER A 30 -18.38 -5.30 -19.85
CA SER A 30 -17.56 -6.52 -19.85
C SER A 30 -16.35 -6.33 -20.75
N ILE A 31 -15.17 -6.75 -20.30
CA ILE A 31 -13.91 -6.57 -21.01
C ILE A 31 -13.36 -7.94 -21.40
N GLU A 32 -13.40 -8.24 -22.70
CA GLU A 32 -12.96 -9.53 -23.27
C GLU A 32 -11.47 -9.53 -23.68
N LEU A 33 -10.73 -8.50 -23.31
CA LEU A 33 -9.29 -8.43 -23.51
C LEU A 33 -8.55 -9.10 -22.35
N ASP A 34 -7.36 -9.64 -22.63
CA ASP A 34 -6.42 -10.07 -21.60
C ASP A 34 -6.05 -8.90 -20.68
N VAL A 35 -5.90 -9.18 -19.39
CA VAL A 35 -5.56 -8.19 -18.36
C VAL A 35 -4.40 -8.74 -17.57
N ASP A 36 -3.27 -8.04 -17.62
CA ASP A 36 -2.08 -8.34 -16.86
C ASP A 36 -1.70 -7.14 -15.99
N GLN A 37 -1.10 -7.41 -14.83
CA GLN A 37 -0.58 -6.40 -13.94
C GLN A 37 0.94 -6.58 -13.76
N TYR A 38 1.67 -5.50 -14.00
CA TYR A 38 3.09 -5.37 -13.74
C TYR A 38 3.30 -4.38 -12.61
N SER A 39 4.18 -4.70 -11.66
CA SER A 39 4.50 -3.81 -10.56
C SER A 39 5.64 -2.86 -10.97
N PHE A 40 5.30 -1.79 -11.69
CA PHE A 40 6.20 -0.65 -11.92
C PHE A 40 5.94 0.48 -10.93
N SER A 41 5.50 0.12 -9.72
CA SER A 41 5.24 1.06 -8.64
C SER A 41 6.49 1.89 -8.36
N THR A 42 6.35 3.21 -8.31
CA THR A 42 7.42 4.12 -7.90
C THR A 42 7.57 4.21 -6.37
N HIS A 43 6.82 3.37 -5.62
CA HIS A 43 6.92 3.29 -4.17
C HIS A 43 7.95 2.24 -3.76
N ALA A 44 8.70 2.55 -2.71
CA ALA A 44 9.57 1.60 -2.02
C ALA A 44 8.76 0.39 -1.54
N GLY A 45 9.34 -0.80 -1.69
CA GLY A 45 8.81 -2.02 -1.13
C GLY A 45 9.15 -2.15 0.36
N HIS A 46 8.83 -3.31 0.93
CA HIS A 46 9.04 -3.56 2.36
C HIS A 46 10.52 -3.46 2.77
N GLN A 47 11.41 -4.12 2.02
CA GLN A 47 12.84 -4.15 2.35
C GLN A 47 13.47 -2.78 2.23
N GLU A 48 13.11 -2.02 1.20
CA GLU A 48 13.65 -0.68 0.97
C GLU A 48 13.22 0.29 2.09
N ILE A 49 12.00 0.17 2.63
CA ILE A 49 11.55 1.00 3.76
C ILE A 49 12.31 0.64 5.05
N VAL A 50 12.47 -0.64 5.34
CA VAL A 50 13.20 -1.10 6.54
C VAL A 50 14.66 -0.64 6.48
N GLN A 51 15.31 -0.85 5.33
CA GLN A 51 16.69 -0.40 5.11
C GLN A 51 16.82 1.11 5.22
N PHE A 52 15.87 1.88 4.66
CA PHE A 52 15.89 3.33 4.75
C PHE A 52 15.82 3.84 6.21
N ALA A 53 14.98 3.22 7.05
CA ALA A 53 14.88 3.59 8.47
C ALA A 53 16.17 3.28 9.24
N GLU A 54 16.79 2.13 8.96
CA GLU A 54 18.06 1.70 9.55
C GLU A 54 19.21 2.63 9.13
N GLU A 55 19.33 2.96 7.84
CA GLU A 55 20.36 3.86 7.31
C GLU A 55 20.23 5.29 7.84
N CYS A 56 19.00 5.73 8.15
CA CYS A 56 18.76 7.01 8.81
C CYS A 56 19.09 6.99 10.31
N GLN A 57 19.39 5.82 10.89
CA GLN A 57 19.52 5.60 12.33
C GLN A 57 18.30 6.16 13.09
N ALA A 58 17.10 5.98 12.53
CA ALA A 58 15.88 6.55 13.08
C ALA A 58 15.58 5.98 14.47
N GLU A 59 15.31 6.82 15.45
CA GLU A 59 14.82 6.34 16.75
C GLU A 59 13.32 6.06 16.71
N ASP A 60 12.54 7.00 16.15
CA ASP A 60 11.09 6.90 16.00
C ASP A 60 10.69 6.82 14.53
N VAL A 61 9.76 5.92 14.21
CA VAL A 61 9.21 5.73 12.86
C VAL A 61 7.69 5.82 12.91
N VAL A 62 7.10 6.82 12.26
CA VAL A 62 5.64 6.98 12.16
C VAL A 62 5.15 6.45 10.82
N ILE A 63 4.35 5.39 10.84
CA ILE A 63 3.84 4.74 9.63
C ILE A 63 2.43 5.25 9.30
N TYR A 64 2.29 5.85 8.12
CA TYR A 64 1.03 6.25 7.53
C TYR A 64 0.96 5.88 6.04
N HIS A 65 -0.19 6.11 5.39
CA HIS A 65 -0.42 5.81 3.96
C HIS A 65 -0.12 4.34 3.55
N SER A 66 -0.30 3.41 4.49
CA SER A 66 -0.22 1.97 4.28
C SER A 66 -1.55 1.31 4.59
N ASP A 67 -1.84 0.17 3.94
CA ASP A 67 -2.99 -0.67 4.30
C ASP A 67 -2.83 -1.12 5.77
N PRO A 68 -3.74 -0.70 6.66
CA PRO A 68 -3.60 -0.92 8.10
C PRO A 68 -3.70 -2.40 8.51
N ASN A 69 -4.32 -3.24 7.68
CA ASN A 69 -4.63 -4.62 8.04
C ASN A 69 -3.63 -5.61 7.44
N MET A 70 -3.16 -5.36 6.22
CA MET A 70 -2.36 -6.32 5.46
C MET A 70 -0.89 -5.90 5.32
N ALA A 71 -0.63 -4.61 5.08
CA ALA A 71 0.72 -4.15 4.78
C ALA A 71 1.44 -3.57 6.01
N ARG A 72 0.70 -2.88 6.88
CA ARG A 72 1.28 -2.21 8.06
C ARG A 72 1.79 -3.18 9.12
N PRO A 73 1.05 -4.23 9.55
CA PRO A 73 1.52 -5.11 10.62
C PRO A 73 2.91 -5.73 10.38
N PRO A 74 3.20 -6.35 9.22
CA PRO A 74 4.53 -6.93 9.00
C PRO A 74 5.63 -5.86 8.91
N LEU A 75 5.30 -4.64 8.46
CA LEU A 75 6.27 -3.54 8.42
C LEU A 75 6.61 -3.03 9.84
N VAL A 76 5.62 -2.96 10.73
CA VAL A 76 5.83 -2.64 12.15
C VAL A 76 6.74 -3.68 12.78
N ASP A 77 6.41 -4.97 12.64
CA ASP A 77 7.19 -6.07 13.22
C ASP A 77 8.67 -6.02 12.78
N ALA A 78 8.93 -5.73 11.50
CA ALA A 78 10.29 -5.63 10.96
C ALA A 78 11.06 -4.42 11.52
N LEU A 79 10.41 -3.26 11.61
CA LEU A 79 11.05 -2.04 12.12
C LEU A 79 11.29 -2.12 13.63
N GLU A 80 10.33 -2.64 14.41
CA GLU A 80 10.51 -2.89 15.85
C GLU A 80 11.59 -3.95 16.10
N GLY A 81 11.66 -4.99 15.25
CA GLY A 81 12.73 -5.99 15.26
C GLY A 81 14.12 -5.40 15.06
N ASN A 82 14.23 -4.27 14.36
CA ASN A 82 15.46 -3.50 14.18
C ASN A 82 15.72 -2.46 15.30
N GLY A 83 14.87 -2.43 16.33
CA GLY A 83 15.04 -1.56 17.50
C GLY A 83 14.44 -0.16 17.35
N HIS A 84 13.67 0.10 16.29
CA HIS A 84 12.95 1.37 16.14
C HIS A 84 11.71 1.43 17.04
N ARG A 85 11.37 2.62 17.57
CA ARG A 85 10.07 2.89 18.18
C ARG A 85 9.06 3.19 17.07
N VAL A 86 8.10 2.31 16.85
CA VAL A 86 7.18 2.42 15.71
C VAL A 86 5.80 2.91 16.14
N HIS A 87 5.28 3.91 15.44
CA HIS A 87 4.01 4.56 15.74
C HIS A 87 3.01 4.37 14.60
N THR A 88 1.80 3.94 14.93
CA THR A 88 0.73 3.66 13.94
C THR A 88 -0.54 4.47 14.21
N PRO A 89 -0.52 5.80 13.95
CA PRO A 89 -1.62 6.68 14.30
C PRO A 89 -2.93 6.31 13.59
N GLU A 90 -4.04 6.57 14.27
CA GLU A 90 -5.39 6.45 13.72
C GLU A 90 -5.78 7.70 12.93
N ASN A 91 -6.42 7.52 11.79
CA ASN A 91 -6.77 8.63 10.90
C ASN A 91 -7.75 9.60 11.58
N GLY A 92 -7.39 10.88 11.62
CA GLY A 92 -8.21 11.94 12.22
C GLY A 92 -8.10 12.05 13.75
N ILE A 93 -7.28 11.22 14.39
CA ILE A 93 -7.05 11.29 15.84
C ILE A 93 -5.67 11.92 16.09
N PRO A 94 -5.60 13.09 16.77
CA PRO A 94 -4.32 13.72 17.09
C PRO A 94 -3.61 12.95 18.22
N GLY A 95 -2.28 12.96 18.20
CA GLY A 95 -1.42 12.39 19.23
C GLY A 95 -0.09 13.14 19.32
N ILE A 96 0.60 12.98 20.45
CA ILE A 96 1.96 13.50 20.68
C ILE A 96 2.86 12.27 20.85
N LEU A 97 4.06 12.31 20.25
CA LEU A 97 5.09 11.30 20.48
C LEU A 97 5.87 11.70 21.73
N ASP A 98 5.98 10.77 22.68
CA ASP A 98 6.72 10.95 23.94
C ASP A 98 8.23 10.73 23.76
#